data_AF-C2BHU3-F1
#
_entry.id   AF-C2BHU3-F1
#
_cell.length_a   1.000
_cell.length_b   1.000
_cell.length_c   1.000
_cell.angle_alpha   90.00
_cell.angle_beta   90.00
_cell.angle_gamma   90.00
#
_symmetry.space_group_name_H-M   'P 1'
#
loop_
_entity.id
_entity.type
_entity.pdbx_description
1 polymer ?
#
loop_
_entity_poly.entity_id
_entity_poly.type
_entity_poly.pdbx_seq_one_letter_code
_entity_poly.pdbx_strand_id
1 'polypeptide(L)'
;MKEKYSKQNFKFIRLNWIFLGFILLSLASNMEQYFMTRLIERFSRIVSYKEGALIKSTVIFFILWSVVFFTLRLSRSRLKARISYLWNVRVKKELMENILTRDPVYFESKDKASYISLFNNDLKFIEENYLFSVDWIISNLVLLLVCLGYGFTINIEITMIIFVFGIIVMLISKFISSISSNENEKYMKSLNSYNEILNDGFYGYKTLLSFNKTGHFLRKFGQRTKDNEKIHEKSLFLNSSRISVINISSMILQTFLMLLSALFVYWGKIEAFYFPVLLSLMNIIIWPMQEIADSYGNIISTRKIRERILKDFAFEEDELSDEGKSDKEISVENSDIFFDDVNFSYGNKEILHGASFVIHNKDHVIISGASGTGDSDIMMTDTINPLKSKFKGFHKTFKQDDLGLSLSSFLLN
;
A
#
# COMPACT_ATOMS: atom_id res chain seq x y z
N MET A 1 9.90 -12.67 -23.32
CA MET A 1 9.60 -11.34 -22.72
C MET A 1 9.14 -11.37 -21.26
N LYS A 2 8.78 -12.50 -20.61
CA LYS A 2 8.32 -12.50 -19.20
C LYS A 2 9.41 -12.57 -18.11
N GLU A 3 10.67 -12.79 -18.47
CA GLU A 3 11.74 -13.12 -17.49
C GLU A 3 12.81 -12.04 -17.26
N LYS A 4 12.82 -10.92 -18.02
CA LYS A 4 13.91 -9.93 -17.92
C LYS A 4 13.74 -8.87 -16.81
N TYR A 5 12.54 -8.68 -16.26
CA TYR A 5 12.21 -7.71 -15.20
C TYR A 5 12.75 -8.04 -13.79
N SER A 6 13.86 -8.77 -13.67
CA SER A 6 14.23 -9.50 -12.43
C SER A 6 15.27 -8.79 -11.55
N LYS A 7 15.98 -7.76 -12.05
CA LYS A 7 17.32 -7.41 -11.54
C LYS A 7 17.60 -5.99 -11.03
N GLN A 8 16.62 -5.34 -10.39
CA GLN A 8 16.85 -4.49 -9.22
C GLN A 8 15.49 -4.20 -8.55
N ASN A 9 15.17 -5.00 -7.54
CA ASN A 9 13.80 -5.10 -7.05
C ASN A 9 13.49 -3.98 -6.04
N PHE A 10 12.62 -3.04 -6.39
CA PHE A 10 11.92 -2.18 -5.45
C PHE A 10 10.95 -3.03 -4.58
N LYS A 11 11.50 -3.72 -3.60
CA LYS A 11 10.74 -4.62 -2.72
C LYS A 11 10.09 -3.80 -1.60
N PHE A 12 8.77 -3.66 -1.68
CA PHE A 12 7.93 -3.19 -0.58
C PHE A 12 8.20 -3.91 0.75
N ILE A 13 8.70 -5.16 0.71
CA ILE A 13 9.23 -5.87 1.87
C ILE A 13 10.69 -6.24 1.62
N ARG A 14 11.61 -5.48 2.23
CA ARG A 14 13.03 -5.87 2.35
C ARG A 14 13.20 -6.62 3.67
N LEU A 15 13.43 -7.94 3.58
CA LEU A 15 13.73 -8.78 4.74
C LEU A 15 15.02 -8.25 5.41
N ASN A 16 14.87 -7.68 6.59
CA ASN A 16 15.95 -7.22 7.45
C ASN A 16 15.72 -7.80 8.85
N TRP A 17 16.76 -7.93 9.66
CA TRP A 17 16.72 -8.49 11.01
C TRP A 17 15.63 -7.86 11.90
N ILE A 18 15.39 -6.55 11.74
CA ILE A 18 14.31 -5.82 12.44
C ILE A 18 12.92 -6.33 12.02
N PHE A 19 12.70 -6.60 10.73
CA PHE A 19 11.43 -7.11 10.20
C PHE A 19 11.21 -8.59 10.58
N LEU A 20 12.27 -9.40 10.58
CA LEU A 20 12.23 -10.77 11.10
C LEU A 20 11.91 -10.78 12.60
N GLY A 21 12.59 -9.92 13.39
CA GLY A 21 12.31 -9.75 14.82
C GLY A 21 10.87 -9.31 15.10
N PHE A 22 10.27 -8.50 14.21
CA PHE A 22 8.85 -8.15 14.31
C PHE A 22 7.93 -9.32 14.03
N ILE A 23 8.14 -10.10 12.96
CA ILE A 23 7.34 -11.29 12.71
C ILE A 23 7.46 -12.29 13.87
N LEU A 24 8.67 -12.52 14.40
CA LEU A 24 8.88 -13.39 15.56
C LEU A 24 8.18 -12.88 16.82
N LEU A 25 8.25 -11.58 17.10
CA LEU A 25 7.56 -10.96 18.24
C LEU A 25 6.05 -10.92 18.06
N SER A 26 5.60 -10.80 16.81
CA SER A 26 4.19 -10.90 16.41
C SER A 26 3.67 -12.30 16.68
N LEU A 27 4.31 -13.33 16.14
CA LEU A 27 4.06 -14.74 16.42
C LEU A 27 4.01 -15.02 17.93
N ALA A 28 5.05 -14.62 18.67
CA ALA A 28 5.11 -14.79 20.12
C ALA A 28 3.94 -14.11 20.83
N SER A 29 3.53 -12.89 20.43
CA SER A 29 2.37 -12.22 21.02
C SER A 29 1.04 -12.89 20.69
N ASN A 30 0.85 -13.42 19.47
CA ASN A 30 -0.43 -14.00 19.07
C ASN A 30 -0.68 -15.37 19.73
N MET A 31 0.37 -16.01 20.28
CA MET A 31 0.21 -17.16 21.18
C MET A 31 -0.56 -16.82 22.47
N GLU A 32 -0.84 -15.54 22.78
CA GLU A 32 -1.69 -15.10 23.89
C GLU A 32 -2.99 -15.92 23.95
N GLN A 33 -3.63 -16.13 22.79
CA GLN A 33 -4.88 -16.87 22.65
C GLN A 33 -4.72 -18.37 23.00
N TYR A 34 -3.64 -19.02 22.52
CA TYR A 34 -3.34 -20.41 22.86
C TYR A 34 -3.14 -20.61 24.37
N PHE A 35 -2.38 -19.73 25.01
CA PHE A 35 -2.18 -19.83 26.46
C PHE A 35 -3.43 -19.47 27.27
N MET A 36 -4.33 -18.63 26.75
CA MET A 36 -5.67 -18.44 27.33
C MET A 36 -6.51 -19.72 27.30
N THR A 37 -6.47 -20.48 26.21
CA THR A 37 -7.13 -21.81 26.16
C THR A 37 -6.54 -22.76 27.22
N ARG A 38 -5.22 -22.75 27.43
CA ARG A 38 -4.57 -23.52 28.51
C ARG A 38 -4.91 -23.01 29.91
N LEU A 39 -5.16 -21.71 30.08
CA LEU A 39 -5.66 -21.12 31.32
C LEU A 39 -7.08 -21.63 31.63
N ILE A 40 -7.95 -21.65 30.61
CA ILE A 40 -9.31 -22.21 30.71
C ILE A 40 -9.25 -23.69 31.08
N GLU A 41 -8.39 -24.49 30.44
CA GLU A 41 -8.17 -25.90 30.79
C GLU A 41 -7.82 -26.08 32.28
N ARG A 42 -6.91 -25.26 32.80
CA ARG A 42 -6.53 -25.27 34.21
C ARG A 42 -7.67 -24.89 35.15
N PHE A 43 -8.47 -23.87 34.81
CA PHE A 43 -9.65 -23.50 35.61
C PHE A 43 -10.70 -24.62 35.60
N SER A 44 -10.99 -25.21 34.45
CA SER A 44 -11.95 -26.31 34.35
C SER A 44 -11.49 -27.55 35.12
N ARG A 45 -10.19 -27.91 35.07
CA ARG A 45 -9.62 -28.99 35.92
C ARG A 45 -9.81 -28.72 37.41
N ILE A 46 -9.58 -27.49 37.88
CA ILE A 46 -9.81 -27.10 39.29
C ILE A 46 -11.27 -27.33 39.69
N VAL A 47 -12.23 -26.94 38.85
CA VAL A 47 -13.66 -27.12 39.11
C VAL A 47 -14.06 -28.61 39.13
N SER A 48 -13.54 -29.40 38.19
CA SER A 48 -13.90 -30.83 38.06
C SER A 48 -13.26 -31.72 39.13
N TYR A 49 -11.96 -31.56 39.41
CA TYR A 49 -11.22 -32.44 40.34
C TYR A 49 -11.17 -31.90 41.79
N LYS A 50 -11.51 -30.63 42.02
CA LYS A 50 -11.48 -29.95 43.35
C LYS A 50 -10.12 -29.97 44.05
N GLU A 51 -9.02 -30.12 43.31
CA GLU A 51 -7.67 -30.16 43.87
C GLU A 51 -7.14 -28.76 44.25
N GLY A 52 -6.99 -28.50 45.54
CA GLY A 52 -6.46 -27.23 46.04
C GLY A 52 -5.02 -26.91 45.59
N ALA A 53 -4.19 -27.94 45.33
CA ALA A 53 -2.82 -27.77 44.88
C ALA A 53 -2.72 -27.12 43.48
N LEU A 54 -3.66 -27.43 42.59
CA LEU A 54 -3.74 -26.85 41.25
C LEU A 54 -3.96 -25.33 41.30
N ILE A 55 -4.73 -24.83 42.29
CA ILE A 55 -5.07 -23.40 42.44
C ILE A 55 -3.81 -22.54 42.50
N LYS A 56 -2.85 -22.86 43.39
CA LYS A 56 -1.60 -22.11 43.53
C LYS A 56 -0.80 -22.08 42.23
N SER A 57 -0.70 -23.22 41.55
CA SER A 57 0.02 -23.31 40.27
C SER A 57 -0.64 -22.48 39.16
N THR A 58 -1.97 -22.42 39.16
CA THR A 58 -2.76 -21.71 38.14
C THR A 58 -2.79 -20.20 38.38
N VAL A 59 -2.78 -19.74 39.64
CA VAL A 59 -2.59 -18.31 39.96
C VAL A 59 -1.20 -17.83 39.53
N ILE A 60 -0.14 -18.61 39.81
CA ILE A 60 1.22 -18.30 39.35
C ILE A 60 1.27 -18.25 37.81
N PHE A 61 0.70 -19.26 37.14
CA PHE A 61 0.63 -19.30 35.68
C PHE A 61 -0.15 -18.12 35.10
N PHE A 62 -1.27 -17.71 35.71
CA PHE A 62 -2.05 -16.52 35.30
C PHE A 62 -1.25 -15.22 35.41
N ILE A 63 -0.53 -15.02 36.51
CA ILE A 63 0.29 -13.81 36.74
C ILE A 63 1.43 -13.77 35.71
N LEU A 64 2.16 -14.88 35.54
CA LEU A 64 3.25 -14.99 34.56
C LEU A 64 2.73 -14.78 33.13
N TRP A 65 1.62 -15.43 32.77
CA TRP A 65 0.94 -15.23 31.48
C TRP A 65 0.59 -13.75 31.27
N SER A 66 -0.06 -13.11 32.23
CA SER A 66 -0.46 -11.69 32.11
C SER A 66 0.74 -10.76 31.90
N VAL A 67 1.80 -10.92 32.70
CA VAL A 67 3.01 -10.08 32.62
C VAL A 67 3.77 -10.32 31.30
N VAL A 68 3.93 -11.57 30.88
CA VAL A 68 4.62 -11.92 29.64
C VAL A 68 3.83 -11.43 28.42
N PHE A 69 2.53 -11.68 28.32
CA PHE A 69 1.76 -11.25 27.15
C PHE A 69 1.53 -9.74 27.10
N PHE A 70 1.36 -9.06 28.25
CA PHE A 70 1.34 -7.60 28.29
C PHE A 70 2.66 -6.99 27.78
N THR A 71 3.81 -7.50 28.24
CA THR A 71 5.12 -7.00 27.78
C THR A 71 5.40 -7.33 26.31
N LEU A 72 5.05 -8.53 25.83
CA LEU A 72 5.13 -8.90 24.42
C LEU A 72 4.25 -7.99 23.53
N ARG A 73 3.02 -7.69 23.94
CA ARG A 73 2.06 -6.87 23.19
C ARG A 73 2.51 -5.41 23.10
N LEU A 74 3.02 -4.83 24.20
CA LEU A 74 3.65 -3.51 24.19
C LEU A 74 4.92 -3.46 23.32
N SER A 75 5.72 -4.52 23.34
CA SER A 75 6.95 -4.63 22.55
C SER A 75 6.64 -4.74 21.05
N ARG A 76 5.64 -5.57 20.67
CA ARG A 76 5.12 -5.66 19.30
C ARG A 76 4.61 -4.31 18.80
N SER A 77 3.85 -3.58 19.63
CA SER A 77 3.33 -2.25 19.26
C SER A 77 4.47 -1.26 18.97
N ARG A 78 5.49 -1.18 19.85
CA ARG A 78 6.68 -0.36 19.62
C ARG A 78 7.45 -0.76 18.37
N LEU A 79 7.64 -2.06 18.13
CA LEU A 79 8.39 -2.56 16.99
C LEU A 79 7.62 -2.37 15.66
N LYS A 80 6.29 -2.49 15.68
CA LYS A 80 5.40 -2.13 14.56
C LYS A 80 5.59 -0.66 14.17
N ALA A 81 5.55 0.24 15.16
CA ALA A 81 5.79 1.68 14.93
C ALA A 81 7.21 1.96 14.43
N ARG A 82 8.23 1.25 14.92
CA ARG A 82 9.61 1.40 14.42
C ARG A 82 9.75 0.92 12.96
N ILE A 83 9.06 -0.15 12.57
CA ILE A 83 9.04 -0.63 11.18
C ILE A 83 8.27 0.32 10.27
N SER A 84 7.10 0.80 10.71
CA SER A 84 6.34 1.87 10.03
C SER A 84 7.25 3.04 9.65
N TYR A 85 7.97 3.57 10.64
CA TYR A 85 8.94 4.65 10.47
C TYR A 85 10.07 4.28 9.49
N LEU A 86 10.78 3.16 9.71
CA LEU A 86 11.91 2.76 8.87
C LEU A 86 11.51 2.43 7.43
N TRP A 87 10.30 1.91 7.24
CA TRP A 87 9.73 1.62 5.93
C TRP A 87 9.35 2.91 5.21
N ASN A 88 8.58 3.80 5.85
CA ASN A 88 8.19 5.09 5.27
C ASN A 88 9.39 5.95 4.90
N VAL A 89 10.38 6.10 5.80
CA VAL A 89 11.58 6.91 5.52
C VAL A 89 12.34 6.36 4.32
N ARG A 90 12.55 5.03 4.24
CA ARG A 90 13.22 4.40 3.10
C ARG A 90 12.43 4.60 1.81
N VAL A 91 11.18 4.15 1.79
CA VAL A 91 10.34 4.10 0.58
C VAL A 91 10.07 5.50 0.04
N LYS A 92 9.85 6.50 0.92
CA LYS A 92 9.68 7.89 0.48
C LYS A 92 10.99 8.50 -0.03
N LYS A 93 12.13 8.17 0.57
CA LYS A 93 13.44 8.62 0.10
C LYS A 93 13.78 8.01 -1.28
N GLU A 94 13.75 6.68 -1.40
CA GLU A 94 14.03 5.95 -2.64
C GLU A 94 13.09 6.39 -3.77
N LEU A 95 11.80 6.65 -3.50
CA LEU A 95 10.87 7.19 -4.50
C LEU A 95 11.19 8.63 -4.89
N MET A 96 11.57 9.50 -3.97
CA MET A 96 11.92 10.89 -4.30
C MET A 96 13.21 10.93 -5.14
N GLU A 97 14.22 10.15 -4.77
CA GLU A 97 15.46 10.00 -5.56
C GLU A 97 15.12 9.52 -6.98
N ASN A 98 14.35 8.44 -7.13
CA ASN A 98 13.93 7.91 -8.45
C ASN A 98 13.01 8.84 -9.25
N ILE A 99 12.36 9.84 -8.64
CA ILE A 99 11.57 10.86 -9.34
C ILE A 99 12.49 11.96 -9.87
N LEU A 100 13.45 12.40 -9.07
CA LEU A 100 14.37 13.49 -9.41
C LEU A 100 15.43 13.09 -10.44
N THR A 101 15.73 11.79 -10.58
CA THR A 101 16.64 11.27 -11.62
C THR A 101 15.99 11.00 -12.98
N ARG A 102 14.68 11.26 -13.15
CA ARG A 102 13.98 11.01 -14.43
C ARG A 102 14.05 12.21 -15.36
N ASP A 103 13.98 11.93 -16.66
CA ASP A 103 13.87 12.93 -17.73
C ASP A 103 12.75 13.96 -17.39
N PRO A 104 13.01 15.29 -17.46
CA PRO A 104 12.01 16.32 -17.19
C PRO A 104 10.70 16.13 -17.96
N VAL A 105 10.75 15.62 -19.19
CA VAL A 105 9.56 15.32 -20.00
C VAL A 105 8.68 14.25 -19.34
N TYR A 106 9.29 13.26 -18.66
CA TYR A 106 8.52 12.27 -17.89
C TYR A 106 7.91 12.90 -16.63
N PHE A 107 8.63 13.79 -15.95
CA PHE A 107 8.10 14.50 -14.78
C PHE A 107 6.88 15.36 -15.14
N GLU A 108 6.95 16.12 -16.24
CA GLU A 108 5.84 16.96 -16.71
C GLU A 108 4.67 16.16 -17.30
N SER A 109 4.91 14.93 -17.79
CA SER A 109 3.84 14.05 -18.29
C SER A 109 2.79 13.65 -17.23
N LYS A 110 3.04 13.94 -15.94
CA LYS A 110 2.15 13.59 -14.83
C LYS A 110 1.79 14.80 -13.98
N ASP A 111 0.51 14.84 -13.61
CA ASP A 111 -0.01 15.86 -12.68
C ASP A 111 0.71 15.82 -11.32
N LYS A 112 1.11 17.00 -10.85
CA LYS A 112 1.76 17.23 -9.54
C LYS A 112 0.90 16.71 -8.39
N ALA A 113 -0.42 16.76 -8.48
CA ALA A 113 -1.30 16.19 -7.46
C ALA A 113 -1.24 14.65 -7.40
N SER A 114 -0.92 13.97 -8.51
CA SER A 114 -0.73 12.52 -8.56
C SER A 114 0.48 12.08 -7.72
N TYR A 115 1.60 12.80 -7.82
CA TYR A 115 2.77 12.58 -6.96
C TYR A 115 2.45 12.83 -5.48
N ILE A 116 1.74 13.91 -5.15
CA ILE A 116 1.35 14.21 -3.76
C ILE A 116 0.43 13.11 -3.19
N SER A 117 -0.54 12.63 -3.97
CA SER A 117 -1.42 11.52 -3.57
C SER A 117 -0.64 10.22 -3.38
N LEU A 118 0.37 9.95 -4.22
CA LEU A 118 1.26 8.80 -4.05
C LEU A 118 1.93 8.80 -2.67
N PHE A 119 2.58 9.91 -2.30
CA PHE A 119 3.34 10.02 -1.06
C PHE A 119 2.48 10.00 0.22
N ASN A 120 1.23 10.45 0.13
CA ASN A 120 0.34 10.60 1.29
C ASN A 120 -0.69 9.47 1.44
N ASN A 121 -1.35 9.07 0.35
CA ASN A 121 -2.45 8.12 0.37
C ASN A 121 -1.99 6.71 -0.01
N ASP A 122 -1.37 6.56 -1.19
CA ASP A 122 -1.07 5.25 -1.77
C ASP A 122 0.00 4.48 -0.98
N LEU A 123 1.06 5.16 -0.53
CA LEU A 123 2.08 4.54 0.33
C LEU A 123 1.51 4.10 1.69
N LYS A 124 0.69 4.94 2.33
CA LYS A 124 0.02 4.59 3.58
C LYS A 124 -0.94 3.41 3.38
N PHE A 125 -1.68 3.39 2.28
CA PHE A 125 -2.56 2.28 1.93
C PHE A 125 -1.78 0.97 1.75
N ILE A 126 -0.60 0.99 1.12
CA ILE A 126 0.30 -0.18 1.01
C ILE A 126 0.86 -0.59 2.38
N GLU A 127 1.26 0.35 3.24
CA GLU A 127 1.71 0.03 4.60
C GLU A 127 0.64 -0.74 5.38
N GLU A 128 -0.58 -0.23 5.41
CA GLU A 128 -1.68 -0.81 6.19
C GLU A 128 -2.16 -2.14 5.59
N ASN A 129 -2.34 -2.21 4.27
CA ASN A 129 -3.03 -3.31 3.58
C ASN A 129 -2.10 -4.33 2.90
N TYR A 130 -0.79 -4.08 2.90
CA TYR A 130 0.21 -5.05 2.41
C TYR A 130 1.23 -5.41 3.49
N LEU A 131 1.97 -4.42 4.04
CA LEU A 131 3.06 -4.69 4.98
C LEU A 131 2.55 -5.35 6.27
N PHE A 132 1.51 -4.79 6.89
CA PHE A 132 0.93 -5.36 8.12
C PHE A 132 -0.01 -6.54 7.87
N SER A 133 -0.71 -6.59 6.74
CA SER A 133 -1.53 -7.76 6.38
C SER A 133 -0.68 -9.03 6.16
N VAL A 134 0.55 -8.92 5.68
CA VAL A 134 1.49 -10.06 5.59
C VAL A 134 1.88 -10.58 6.98
N ASP A 135 2.24 -9.70 7.92
CA ASP A 135 2.51 -10.07 9.33
C ASP A 135 1.31 -10.78 9.97
N TRP A 136 0.10 -10.25 9.72
CA TRP A 136 -1.14 -10.76 10.29
C TRP A 136 -1.50 -12.14 9.75
N ILE A 137 -1.33 -12.40 8.45
CA ILE A 137 -1.54 -13.73 7.86
C ILE A 137 -0.55 -14.75 8.44
N ILE A 138 0.74 -14.43 8.46
CA ILE A 138 1.78 -15.33 9.00
C ILE A 138 1.48 -15.68 10.46
N SER A 139 1.12 -14.67 11.25
CA SER A 139 0.77 -14.82 12.65
C SER A 139 -0.44 -15.73 12.89
N ASN A 140 -1.53 -15.47 12.16
CA ASN A 140 -2.77 -16.23 12.29
C ASN A 140 -2.64 -17.65 11.76
N LEU A 141 -1.83 -17.89 10.71
CA LEU A 141 -1.54 -19.24 10.20
C LEU A 141 -0.81 -20.08 11.25
N VAL A 142 0.21 -19.54 11.91
CA VAL A 142 0.93 -20.29 12.95
C VAL A 142 0.06 -20.52 14.19
N LEU A 143 -0.74 -19.52 14.60
CA LEU A 143 -1.71 -19.70 15.69
C LEU A 143 -2.72 -20.81 15.37
N LEU A 144 -3.30 -20.81 14.16
CA LEU A 144 -4.21 -21.84 13.69
C LEU A 144 -3.58 -23.24 13.75
N LEU A 145 -2.34 -23.39 13.27
CA LEU A 145 -1.62 -24.67 13.32
C LEU A 145 -1.35 -25.14 14.75
N VAL A 146 -0.94 -24.25 15.66
CA VAL A 146 -0.69 -24.56 17.08
C VAL A 146 -2.00 -24.97 17.78
N CYS A 147 -3.09 -24.26 17.55
CA CYS A 147 -4.39 -24.55 18.16
C CYS A 147 -5.04 -25.81 17.60
N LEU A 148 -4.90 -26.10 16.29
CA LEU A 148 -5.31 -27.39 15.71
C LEU A 148 -4.48 -28.55 16.30
N GLY A 149 -3.15 -28.38 16.39
CA GLY A 149 -2.26 -29.37 17.01
C GLY A 149 -2.69 -29.73 18.44
N TYR A 150 -3.05 -28.74 19.25
CA TYR A 150 -3.56 -28.97 20.60
C TYR A 150 -4.99 -29.55 20.61
N GLY A 151 -5.89 -29.11 19.73
CA GLY A 151 -7.21 -29.74 19.56
C GLY A 151 -7.11 -31.24 19.27
N PHE A 152 -6.20 -31.64 18.38
CA PHE A 152 -5.94 -33.05 18.08
C PHE A 152 -5.43 -33.85 19.29
N THR A 153 -4.77 -33.22 20.27
CA THR A 153 -4.42 -33.89 21.54
C THR A 153 -5.60 -34.11 22.49
N ILE A 154 -6.71 -33.38 22.31
CA ILE A 154 -7.95 -33.57 23.07
C ILE A 154 -8.80 -34.64 22.39
N ASN A 155 -9.19 -34.40 21.12
CA ASN A 155 -9.97 -35.34 20.33
C ASN A 155 -9.88 -34.98 18.83
N ILE A 156 -9.56 -35.96 17.99
CA ILE A 156 -9.34 -35.76 16.55
C ILE A 156 -10.65 -35.49 15.81
N GLU A 157 -11.71 -36.25 16.09
CA GLU A 157 -13.00 -36.15 15.40
C GLU A 157 -13.59 -34.73 15.54
N ILE A 158 -13.70 -34.23 16.78
CA ILE A 158 -14.32 -32.92 17.02
C ILE A 158 -13.46 -31.78 16.48
N THR A 159 -12.13 -31.89 16.56
CA THR A 159 -11.21 -30.87 16.02
C THR A 159 -11.30 -30.77 14.51
N MET A 160 -11.44 -31.90 13.81
CA MET A 160 -11.71 -31.91 12.37
C MET A 160 -13.06 -31.29 12.03
N ILE A 161 -14.11 -31.55 12.81
CA ILE A 161 -15.42 -30.90 12.62
C ILE A 161 -15.30 -29.38 12.80
N ILE A 162 -14.65 -28.90 13.86
CA ILE A 162 -14.43 -27.47 14.11
C ILE A 162 -13.64 -26.83 12.95
N PHE A 163 -12.59 -27.49 12.46
CA PHE A 163 -11.80 -27.01 11.32
C PHE A 163 -12.62 -26.90 10.03
N VAL A 164 -13.39 -27.93 9.67
CA VAL A 164 -14.27 -27.91 8.49
C VAL A 164 -15.32 -26.80 8.61
N PHE A 165 -15.92 -26.61 9.78
CA PHE A 165 -16.84 -25.50 10.03
C PHE A 165 -16.15 -24.13 9.93
N GLY A 166 -14.89 -24.00 10.35
CA GLY A 166 -14.07 -22.81 10.11
C GLY A 166 -13.85 -22.52 8.61
N ILE A 167 -13.62 -23.55 7.78
CA ILE A 167 -13.57 -23.38 6.31
C ILE A 167 -14.92 -22.86 5.79
N ILE A 168 -16.05 -23.42 6.26
CA ILE A 168 -17.39 -22.99 5.85
C ILE A 168 -17.63 -21.52 6.21
N VAL A 169 -17.32 -21.10 7.44
CA VAL A 169 -17.41 -19.69 7.88
C VAL A 169 -16.55 -18.78 6.99
N MET A 170 -15.32 -19.19 6.70
CA MET A 170 -14.39 -18.44 5.83
C MET A 170 -14.94 -18.29 4.40
N LEU A 171 -15.52 -19.34 3.83
CA LEU A 171 -16.13 -19.31 2.49
C LEU A 171 -17.37 -18.40 2.44
N ILE A 172 -18.25 -18.47 3.45
CA ILE A 172 -19.40 -17.57 3.61
C ILE A 172 -18.92 -16.11 3.70
N SER A 173 -17.92 -15.85 4.54
CA SER A 173 -17.35 -14.51 4.73
C SER A 173 -16.76 -13.94 3.44
N LYS A 174 -16.04 -14.77 2.67
CA LYS A 174 -15.48 -14.41 1.35
C LYS A 174 -16.58 -14.10 0.32
N PHE A 175 -17.62 -14.94 0.24
CA PHE A 175 -18.71 -14.76 -0.71
C PHE A 175 -19.46 -13.44 -0.48
N ILE A 176 -19.85 -13.18 0.77
CA ILE A 176 -20.54 -11.94 1.17
C ILE A 176 -19.65 -10.72 0.94
N SER A 177 -18.36 -10.81 1.26
CA SER A 177 -17.39 -9.72 1.03
C SER A 177 -17.25 -9.37 -0.46
N SER A 178 -17.30 -10.37 -1.35
CA SER A 178 -17.27 -10.14 -2.81
C SER A 178 -18.49 -9.35 -3.30
N ILE A 179 -19.68 -9.59 -2.74
CA ILE A 179 -20.91 -8.86 -3.09
C ILE A 179 -20.80 -7.39 -2.66
N SER A 180 -20.38 -7.16 -1.42
CA SER A 180 -20.22 -5.80 -0.86
C SER A 180 -19.15 -4.99 -1.62
N SER A 181 -18.04 -5.62 -2.02
CA SER A 181 -16.94 -4.93 -2.74
C SER A 181 -17.39 -4.35 -4.08
N ASN A 182 -18.27 -5.05 -4.81
CA ASN A 182 -18.75 -4.61 -6.13
C ASN A 182 -19.64 -3.35 -6.05
N GLU A 183 -20.45 -3.25 -5.00
CA GLU A 183 -21.33 -2.09 -4.78
C GLU A 183 -20.55 -0.90 -4.19
N ASN A 184 -19.53 -1.16 -3.37
CA ASN A 184 -18.59 -0.12 -2.94
C ASN A 184 -17.80 0.47 -4.12
N GLU A 185 -17.42 -0.34 -5.14
CA GLU A 185 -16.80 0.19 -6.37
C GLU A 185 -17.75 1.11 -7.15
N LYS A 186 -19.04 0.80 -7.19
CA LYS A 186 -20.07 1.68 -7.81
C LYS A 186 -20.23 2.98 -7.03
N TYR A 187 -20.23 2.92 -5.71
CA TYR A 187 -20.24 4.11 -4.85
C TYR A 187 -19.01 5.01 -5.12
N MET A 188 -17.80 4.46 -5.13
CA MET A 188 -16.58 5.24 -5.40
C MET A 188 -16.59 5.91 -6.78
N LYS A 189 -17.14 5.25 -7.81
CA LYS A 189 -17.33 5.86 -9.14
C LYS A 189 -18.33 7.02 -9.10
N SER A 190 -19.44 6.86 -8.38
CA SER A 190 -20.43 7.93 -8.20
C SER A 190 -19.87 9.11 -7.42
N LEU A 191 -19.09 8.84 -6.36
CA LEU A 191 -18.44 9.85 -5.53
C LEU A 191 -17.45 10.69 -6.33
N ASN A 192 -16.67 10.08 -7.23
CA ASN A 192 -15.79 10.83 -8.14
C ASN A 192 -16.59 11.78 -9.04
N SER A 193 -17.67 11.31 -9.68
CA SER A 193 -18.55 12.17 -10.49
C SER A 193 -19.32 13.24 -9.70
N TYR A 194 -19.52 13.04 -8.40
CA TYR A 194 -20.05 14.07 -7.51
C TYR A 194 -18.98 15.13 -7.19
N ASN A 195 -17.76 14.70 -6.89
CA ASN A 195 -16.61 15.59 -6.64
C ASN A 195 -16.22 16.41 -7.88
N GLU A 196 -16.33 15.86 -9.09
CA GLU A 196 -16.19 16.61 -10.35
C GLU A 196 -17.13 17.82 -10.39
N ILE A 197 -18.41 17.63 -10.07
CA ILE A 197 -19.41 18.71 -10.12
C ILE A 197 -19.25 19.71 -8.98
N LEU A 198 -18.78 19.28 -7.80
CA LEU A 198 -18.35 20.21 -6.75
C LEU A 198 -17.21 21.10 -7.22
N ASN A 199 -16.17 20.52 -7.83
CA ASN A 199 -15.04 21.28 -8.38
C ASN A 199 -15.49 22.24 -9.50
N ASP A 200 -16.28 21.78 -10.48
CA ASP A 200 -16.91 22.63 -11.50
C ASP A 200 -17.62 23.84 -10.88
N GLY A 201 -18.35 23.62 -9.78
CA GLY A 201 -19.09 24.65 -9.07
C GLY A 201 -18.20 25.69 -8.39
N PHE A 202 -17.15 25.25 -7.69
CA PHE A 202 -16.24 26.14 -6.97
C PHE A 202 -15.32 26.91 -7.92
N TYR A 203 -14.66 26.24 -8.87
CA TYR A 203 -13.82 26.92 -9.87
C TYR A 203 -14.64 27.77 -10.84
N GLY A 204 -15.84 27.30 -11.22
CA GLY A 204 -16.77 28.00 -12.11
C GLY A 204 -17.61 29.09 -11.43
N TYR A 205 -17.43 29.37 -10.14
CA TYR A 205 -18.33 30.25 -9.36
C TYR A 205 -18.56 31.63 -10.01
N LYS A 206 -17.48 32.31 -10.43
CA LYS A 206 -17.57 33.62 -11.11
C LYS A 206 -18.37 33.53 -12.42
N THR A 207 -18.14 32.48 -13.20
CA THR A 207 -18.81 32.19 -14.47
C THR A 207 -20.30 31.87 -14.26
N LEU A 208 -20.65 31.12 -13.21
CA LEU A 208 -22.03 30.79 -12.86
C LEU A 208 -22.83 32.04 -12.49
N LEU A 209 -22.20 33.01 -11.80
CA LEU A 209 -22.79 34.31 -11.51
C LEU A 209 -22.90 35.18 -12.77
N SER A 210 -21.83 35.34 -13.55
CA SER A 210 -21.81 36.25 -14.71
C SER A 210 -22.82 35.87 -15.79
N PHE A 211 -23.07 34.58 -15.99
CA PHE A 211 -24.09 34.07 -16.91
C PHE A 211 -25.46 33.82 -16.26
N ASN A 212 -25.63 34.15 -14.97
CA ASN A 212 -26.83 33.91 -14.16
C ASN A 212 -27.38 32.46 -14.29
N LYS A 213 -26.47 31.47 -14.22
CA LYS A 213 -26.79 30.03 -14.38
C LYS A 213 -26.80 29.24 -13.07
N THR A 214 -26.75 29.92 -11.92
CA THR A 214 -26.78 29.31 -10.58
C THR A 214 -27.92 28.30 -10.40
N GLY A 215 -29.15 28.65 -10.80
CA GLY A 215 -30.30 27.74 -10.71
C GLY A 215 -30.17 26.48 -11.58
N HIS A 216 -29.52 26.57 -12.75
CA HIS A 216 -29.23 25.41 -13.58
C HIS A 216 -28.19 24.49 -12.94
N PHE A 217 -27.12 25.08 -12.37
CA PHE A 217 -26.10 24.35 -11.63
C PHE A 217 -26.70 23.65 -10.41
N LEU A 218 -27.50 24.34 -9.58
CA LEU A 218 -28.17 23.76 -8.41
C LEU A 218 -29.05 22.56 -8.78
N ARG A 219 -29.74 22.59 -9.92
CA ARG A 219 -30.51 21.44 -10.43
C ARG A 219 -29.61 20.27 -10.84
N LYS A 220 -28.52 20.53 -11.58
CA LYS A 220 -27.52 19.50 -11.97
C LYS A 220 -26.86 18.86 -10.73
N PHE A 221 -26.47 19.70 -9.78
CA PHE A 221 -25.86 19.30 -8.51
C PHE A 221 -26.83 18.48 -7.65
N GLY A 222 -28.07 18.94 -7.45
CA GLY A 222 -29.08 18.23 -6.67
C GLY A 222 -29.42 16.85 -7.23
N GLN A 223 -29.52 16.72 -8.56
CA GLN A 223 -29.71 15.41 -9.21
C GLN A 223 -28.53 14.48 -8.93
N ARG A 224 -27.29 14.95 -9.11
CA ARG A 224 -26.07 14.15 -8.94
C ARG A 224 -25.77 13.80 -7.48
N THR A 225 -26.12 14.68 -6.55
CA THR A 225 -26.15 14.40 -5.11
C THR A 225 -27.14 13.26 -4.83
N LYS A 226 -28.37 13.34 -5.35
CA LYS A 226 -29.39 12.29 -5.16
C LYS A 226 -28.96 10.95 -5.75
N ASP A 227 -28.32 10.94 -6.92
CA ASP A 227 -27.79 9.73 -7.54
C ASP A 227 -26.65 9.12 -6.71
N ASN A 228 -25.74 9.95 -6.18
CA ASN A 228 -24.68 9.53 -5.26
C ASN A 228 -25.24 8.94 -3.96
N GLU A 229 -26.12 9.66 -3.27
CA GLU A 229 -26.69 9.22 -1.99
C GLU A 229 -27.51 7.94 -2.15
N LYS A 230 -28.24 7.75 -3.26
CA LYS A 230 -28.96 6.50 -3.53
C LYS A 230 -28.01 5.29 -3.72
N ILE A 231 -26.84 5.50 -4.33
CA ILE A 231 -25.82 4.45 -4.44
C ILE A 231 -25.12 4.24 -3.10
N HIS A 232 -24.89 5.32 -2.34
CA HIS A 232 -24.31 5.28 -1.01
C HIS A 232 -25.19 4.50 -0.02
N GLU A 233 -26.49 4.80 0.05
CA GLU A 233 -27.50 4.08 0.84
C GLU A 233 -27.43 2.57 0.59
N LYS A 234 -27.44 2.16 -0.69
CA LYS A 234 -27.35 0.75 -1.07
C LYS A 234 -26.02 0.12 -0.66
N SER A 235 -24.91 0.84 -0.83
CA SER A 235 -23.57 0.38 -0.42
C SER A 235 -23.47 0.22 1.11
N LEU A 236 -23.99 1.20 1.87
CA LEU A 236 -24.06 1.18 3.34
C LEU A 236 -24.92 0.03 3.85
N PHE A 237 -26.11 -0.17 3.26
CA PHE A 237 -26.99 -1.28 3.60
C PHE A 237 -26.27 -2.62 3.39
N LEU A 238 -25.66 -2.84 2.23
CA LEU A 238 -24.98 -4.10 1.92
C LEU A 238 -23.73 -4.33 2.77
N ASN A 239 -22.95 -3.30 3.10
CA ASN A 239 -21.78 -3.45 3.98
C ASN A 239 -22.19 -3.70 5.45
N SER A 240 -23.24 -3.03 5.93
CA SER A 240 -23.82 -3.27 7.27
C SER A 240 -24.44 -4.68 7.35
N SER A 241 -25.23 -5.07 6.35
CA SER A 241 -25.80 -6.42 6.24
C SER A 241 -24.70 -7.49 6.12
N ARG A 242 -23.58 -7.21 5.45
CA ARG A 242 -22.43 -8.12 5.38
C ARG A 242 -21.93 -8.49 6.78
N ILE A 243 -21.68 -7.48 7.63
CA ILE A 243 -21.19 -7.70 9.01
C ILE A 243 -22.22 -8.50 9.80
N SER A 244 -23.50 -8.11 9.74
CA SER A 244 -24.58 -8.80 10.44
C SER A 244 -24.74 -10.27 10.01
N VAL A 245 -24.71 -10.56 8.70
CA VAL A 245 -24.85 -11.94 8.20
C VAL A 245 -23.63 -12.78 8.58
N ILE A 246 -22.40 -12.27 8.44
CA ILE A 246 -21.19 -12.99 8.88
C ILE A 246 -21.25 -13.32 10.38
N ASN A 247 -21.67 -12.36 11.21
CA ASN A 247 -21.80 -12.56 12.66
C ASN A 247 -22.89 -13.59 12.98
N ILE A 248 -24.09 -13.46 12.40
CA ILE A 248 -25.20 -14.40 12.64
C ILE A 248 -24.84 -15.82 12.17
N SER A 249 -24.25 -15.97 10.97
CA SER A 249 -23.78 -17.28 10.50
C SER A 249 -22.72 -17.86 11.44
N SER A 250 -21.77 -17.05 11.92
CA SER A 250 -20.76 -17.48 12.87
C SER A 250 -21.39 -17.92 14.20
N MET A 251 -22.35 -17.16 14.75
CA MET A 251 -23.04 -17.50 16.00
C MET A 251 -23.87 -18.79 15.89
N ILE A 252 -24.58 -18.99 14.78
CA ILE A 252 -25.35 -20.24 14.54
C ILE A 252 -24.39 -21.44 14.50
N LEU A 253 -23.29 -21.33 13.74
CA LEU A 253 -22.31 -22.41 13.59
C LEU A 253 -21.56 -22.68 14.90
N GLN A 254 -21.20 -21.65 15.67
CA GLN A 254 -20.63 -21.81 17.01
C GLN A 254 -21.62 -22.47 17.99
N THR A 255 -22.91 -22.10 17.95
CA THR A 255 -23.95 -22.71 18.81
C THR A 255 -24.14 -24.19 18.48
N PHE A 256 -24.10 -24.56 17.19
CA PHE A 256 -24.13 -25.95 16.75
C PHE A 256 -22.90 -26.74 17.20
N LEU A 257 -21.69 -26.17 17.05
CA LEU A 257 -20.45 -26.78 17.53
C LEU A 257 -20.39 -26.90 19.06
N MET A 258 -21.02 -25.98 19.80
CA MET A 258 -21.20 -26.06 21.25
C MET A 258 -22.10 -27.25 21.64
N LEU A 259 -23.22 -27.44 20.92
CA LEU A 259 -24.08 -28.61 21.11
C LEU A 259 -23.33 -29.92 20.81
N LEU A 260 -22.58 -29.99 19.72
CA LEU A 260 -21.73 -31.15 19.43
C LEU A 260 -20.67 -31.39 20.52
N SER A 261 -20.03 -30.34 21.03
CA SER A 261 -19.06 -30.43 22.14
C SER A 261 -19.70 -30.99 23.41
N ALA A 262 -20.94 -30.58 23.72
CA ALA A 262 -21.69 -31.12 24.84
C ALA A 262 -22.06 -32.60 24.63
N LEU A 263 -22.44 -33.00 23.42
CA LEU A 263 -22.76 -34.41 23.09
C LEU A 263 -21.52 -35.32 23.17
N PHE A 264 -20.35 -34.86 22.72
CA PHE A 264 -19.10 -35.61 22.85
C PHE A 264 -18.70 -35.86 24.32
N VAL A 265 -18.92 -34.87 25.18
CA VAL A 265 -18.72 -35.01 26.64
C VAL A 265 -19.78 -35.93 27.26
N TYR A 266 -21.05 -35.78 26.87
CA TYR A 266 -22.16 -36.62 27.34
C TYR A 266 -21.97 -38.10 26.99
N TRP A 267 -21.45 -38.41 25.80
CA TRP A 267 -21.09 -39.77 25.38
C TRP A 267 -19.76 -40.28 25.96
N GLY A 268 -19.09 -39.51 26.81
CA GLY A 268 -17.81 -39.91 27.41
C GLY A 268 -16.62 -39.98 26.45
N LYS A 269 -16.73 -39.43 25.22
CA LYS A 269 -15.62 -39.35 24.27
C LYS A 269 -14.55 -38.34 24.69
N ILE A 270 -14.90 -37.40 25.57
CA ILE A 270 -14.07 -36.28 26.02
C ILE A 270 -14.36 -36.03 27.51
N GLU A 271 -13.33 -35.77 28.33
CA GLU A 271 -13.50 -35.43 29.75
C GLU A 271 -14.21 -34.08 29.92
N ALA A 272 -15.12 -33.98 30.90
CA ALA A 272 -16.01 -32.82 31.04
C ALA A 272 -15.30 -31.46 31.21
N PHE A 273 -14.09 -31.45 31.78
CA PHE A 273 -13.31 -30.21 31.92
C PHE A 273 -12.78 -29.66 30.59
N TYR A 274 -12.74 -30.45 29.51
CA TYR A 274 -12.41 -29.92 28.18
C TYR A 274 -13.59 -29.20 27.51
N PHE A 275 -14.81 -29.24 28.06
CA PHE A 275 -15.96 -28.56 27.43
C PHE A 275 -15.70 -27.05 27.23
N PRO A 276 -15.28 -26.25 28.23
CA PRO A 276 -14.96 -24.83 28.01
C PRO A 276 -13.71 -24.61 27.14
N VAL A 277 -12.78 -25.58 27.13
CA VAL A 277 -11.59 -25.58 26.28
C VAL A 277 -11.97 -25.70 24.80
N LEU A 278 -12.93 -26.56 24.47
CA LEU A 278 -13.47 -26.70 23.12
C LEU A 278 -14.17 -25.43 22.64
N LEU A 279 -14.96 -24.76 23.50
CA LEU A 279 -15.58 -23.48 23.16
C LEU A 279 -14.56 -22.36 22.89
N SER A 280 -13.44 -22.37 23.63
CA SER A 280 -12.31 -21.48 23.38
C SER A 280 -11.61 -21.82 22.05
N LEU A 281 -11.33 -23.10 21.79
CA LEU A 281 -10.72 -23.58 20.55
C LEU A 281 -11.55 -23.27 19.32
N MET A 282 -12.87 -23.40 19.39
CA MET A 282 -13.79 -23.04 18.31
C MET A 282 -13.59 -21.58 17.87
N ASN A 283 -13.50 -20.65 18.82
CA ASN A 283 -13.26 -19.24 18.52
C ASN A 283 -11.85 -19.01 17.93
N ILE A 284 -10.83 -19.64 18.51
CA ILE A 284 -9.42 -19.44 18.13
C ILE A 284 -9.03 -20.23 16.87
N ILE A 285 -9.86 -21.16 16.39
CA ILE A 285 -9.73 -21.78 15.06
C ILE A 285 -10.48 -20.95 14.02
N ILE A 286 -11.75 -20.59 14.28
CA ILE A 286 -12.60 -19.91 13.28
C ILE A 286 -12.11 -18.47 13.02
N TRP A 287 -11.79 -17.69 14.06
CA TRP A 287 -11.48 -16.27 13.91
C TRP A 287 -10.18 -16.02 13.10
N PRO A 288 -9.04 -16.69 13.37
CA PRO A 288 -7.85 -16.58 12.52
C PRO A 288 -8.09 -16.92 11.05
N MET A 289 -9.00 -17.84 10.73
CA MET A 289 -9.32 -18.18 9.33
C MET A 289 -10.07 -17.02 8.62
N GLN A 290 -10.95 -16.31 9.32
CA GLN A 290 -11.58 -15.08 8.80
C GLN A 290 -10.54 -13.97 8.62
N GLU A 291 -9.70 -13.74 9.62
CA GLU A 291 -8.64 -12.72 9.61
C GLU A 291 -7.61 -12.93 8.50
N ILE A 292 -7.27 -14.19 8.18
CA ILE A 292 -6.43 -14.56 7.04
C ILE A 292 -7.12 -14.20 5.72
N ALA A 293 -8.41 -14.50 5.57
CA ALA A 293 -9.17 -14.25 4.35
C ALA A 293 -9.33 -12.74 4.06
N ASP A 294 -9.66 -11.95 5.08
CA ASP A 294 -9.78 -10.48 4.95
C ASP A 294 -8.42 -9.83 4.69
N SER A 295 -7.36 -10.25 5.39
CA SER A 295 -5.99 -9.76 5.14
C SER A 295 -5.46 -10.14 3.76
N TYR A 296 -5.85 -11.29 3.22
CA TYR A 296 -5.54 -11.68 1.85
C TYR A 296 -6.28 -10.78 0.84
N GLY A 297 -7.52 -10.39 1.14
CA GLY A 297 -8.25 -9.36 0.38
C GLY A 297 -7.51 -8.02 0.34
N ASN A 298 -6.96 -7.57 1.47
CA ASN A 298 -6.17 -6.33 1.58
C ASN A 298 -4.86 -6.38 0.75
N ILE A 299 -4.19 -7.54 0.72
CA ILE A 299 -2.99 -7.77 -0.11
C ILE A 299 -3.33 -7.73 -1.62
N ILE A 300 -4.55 -8.15 -1.99
CA ILE A 300 -5.05 -8.05 -3.37
C ILE A 300 -5.46 -6.61 -3.72
N SER A 301 -6.15 -5.89 -2.84
CA SER A 301 -6.62 -4.51 -3.13
C SER A 301 -5.46 -3.56 -3.42
N THR A 302 -4.33 -3.73 -2.72
CA THR A 302 -3.08 -2.99 -2.94
C THR A 302 -2.35 -3.32 -4.25
N ARG A 303 -2.76 -4.37 -4.99
CA ARG A 303 -2.04 -4.86 -6.18
C ARG A 303 -1.87 -3.81 -7.27
N LYS A 304 -2.93 -3.11 -7.68
CA LYS A 304 -2.87 -2.10 -8.75
C LYS A 304 -1.92 -0.95 -8.41
N ILE A 305 -1.90 -0.53 -7.14
CA ILE A 305 -1.05 0.55 -6.65
C ILE A 305 0.41 0.08 -6.62
N ARG A 306 0.69 -1.15 -6.17
CA ARG A 306 2.03 -1.75 -6.26
C ARG A 306 2.51 -1.87 -7.70
N GLU A 307 1.67 -2.36 -8.62
CA GLU A 307 2.00 -2.49 -10.04
C GLU A 307 2.26 -1.13 -10.70
N ARG A 308 1.45 -0.10 -10.37
CA ARG A 308 1.68 1.28 -10.79
C ARG A 308 3.02 1.80 -10.25
N ILE A 309 3.28 1.64 -8.96
CA ILE A 309 4.53 2.12 -8.34
C ILE A 309 5.76 1.43 -8.95
N LEU A 310 5.67 0.11 -9.19
CA LEU A 310 6.73 -0.61 -9.88
C LEU A 310 6.92 -0.04 -11.28
N LYS A 311 5.89 0.00 -12.14
CA LYS A 311 6.02 0.51 -13.51
C LYS A 311 6.52 1.97 -13.59
N ASP A 312 6.05 2.82 -12.68
CA ASP A 312 6.27 4.26 -12.75
C ASP A 312 7.53 4.75 -12.02
N PHE A 313 8.10 3.94 -11.12
CA PHE A 313 9.23 4.35 -10.26
C PHE A 313 10.29 3.25 -10.04
N ALA A 314 10.16 2.06 -10.64
CA ALA A 314 11.15 1.00 -10.61
C ALA A 314 11.36 0.42 -12.02
N PHE A 315 12.60 0.43 -12.50
CA PHE A 315 13.01 0.09 -13.88
C PHE A 315 12.67 1.16 -14.94
N GLU A 316 13.50 1.39 -15.97
CA GLU A 316 14.90 0.93 -16.19
C GLU A 316 15.89 2.09 -15.96
N GLU A 317 17.16 1.76 -15.68
CA GLU A 317 18.23 2.52 -16.33
C GLU A 317 18.02 2.25 -17.84
N ASP A 318 17.28 3.12 -18.52
CA ASP A 318 17.56 3.32 -19.94
C ASP A 318 19.07 3.60 -20.01
N GLU A 319 19.73 2.99 -21.00
CA GLU A 319 21.17 3.15 -21.23
C GLU A 319 21.48 4.60 -21.62
N LEU A 320 21.47 5.50 -20.62
CA LEU A 320 22.41 6.60 -20.50
C LEU A 320 23.78 5.93 -20.42
N SER A 321 24.27 5.56 -21.61
CA SER A 321 25.55 4.92 -21.81
C SER A 321 26.59 5.73 -21.06
N ASP A 322 27.25 5.09 -20.10
CA ASP A 322 28.31 5.69 -19.27
C ASP A 322 29.61 5.96 -20.08
N GLU A 323 29.46 6.14 -21.40
CA GLU A 323 30.46 6.65 -22.34
C GLU A 323 30.56 8.18 -22.21
N GLY A 324 31.02 8.66 -21.05
CA GLY A 324 31.41 10.07 -20.91
C GLY A 324 31.11 10.78 -19.60
N LYS A 325 31.10 10.10 -18.43
CA LYS A 325 31.23 10.80 -17.14
C LYS A 325 32.61 11.44 -17.01
N SER A 326 32.73 12.63 -17.59
CA SER A 326 33.81 13.57 -17.40
C SER A 326 33.27 14.73 -16.56
N ASP A 327 33.30 14.60 -15.25
CA ASP A 327 33.06 15.73 -14.33
C ASP A 327 34.09 16.83 -14.67
N LYS A 328 33.71 17.91 -15.39
CA LYS A 328 34.62 19.04 -15.74
C LYS A 328 34.04 20.43 -15.44
N GLU A 329 34.85 21.35 -14.88
CA GLU A 329 34.44 22.72 -14.49
C GLU A 329 34.51 23.49 -15.79
N ILE A 330 33.39 23.50 -16.50
CA ILE A 330 33.28 24.26 -17.72
C ILE A 330 33.24 25.73 -17.32
N SER A 331 34.41 26.37 -17.24
CA SER A 331 34.49 27.84 -17.15
C SER A 331 34.04 28.41 -18.49
N VAL A 332 32.73 28.65 -18.60
CA VAL A 332 32.08 29.24 -19.78
C VAL A 332 32.35 30.75 -19.78
N GLU A 333 33.62 31.12 -19.98
CA GLU A 333 34.03 32.48 -20.26
C GLU A 333 34.27 32.65 -21.76
N ASN A 334 33.48 33.56 -22.36
CA ASN A 334 33.65 34.03 -23.74
C ASN A 334 33.46 32.99 -24.86
N SER A 335 32.39 32.19 -24.79
CA SER A 335 31.98 31.26 -25.85
C SER A 335 30.72 31.71 -26.59
N ASP A 336 30.72 31.55 -27.91
CA ASP A 336 29.53 31.71 -28.75
C ASP A 336 28.65 30.45 -28.68
N ILE A 337 27.33 30.62 -28.84
CA ILE A 337 26.33 29.54 -28.86
C ILE A 337 25.97 29.24 -30.31
N PHE A 338 26.13 27.97 -30.72
CA PHE A 338 25.81 27.50 -32.08
C PHE A 338 24.64 26.52 -32.06
N PHE A 339 23.57 26.87 -32.76
CA PHE A 339 22.50 25.95 -33.17
C PHE A 339 22.77 25.57 -34.64
N ASP A 340 22.79 24.28 -34.94
CA ASP A 340 22.95 23.75 -36.31
C ASP A 340 22.00 22.56 -36.53
N ASP A 341 21.07 22.71 -37.49
CA ASP A 341 20.01 21.76 -37.86
C ASP A 341 19.27 21.16 -36.65
N VAL A 342 18.95 22.03 -35.66
CA VAL A 342 18.32 21.58 -34.42
C VAL A 342 16.85 21.27 -34.65
N ASN A 343 16.50 20.00 -34.45
CA ASN A 343 15.15 19.47 -34.54
C ASN A 343 14.71 18.97 -33.14
N PHE A 344 13.53 19.38 -32.68
CA PHE A 344 13.04 19.07 -31.32
C PHE A 344 11.53 18.80 -31.30
N SER A 345 11.11 17.79 -30.50
CA SER A 345 9.73 17.32 -30.45
C SER A 345 9.30 16.88 -29.05
N TYR A 346 8.08 17.25 -28.63
CA TYR A 346 7.41 16.61 -27.49
C TYR A 346 6.57 15.43 -27.98
N GLY A 347 7.10 14.22 -27.81
CA GLY A 347 6.46 12.99 -28.30
C GLY A 347 6.30 13.03 -29.83
N ASN A 348 5.05 13.07 -30.31
CA ASN A 348 4.75 13.12 -31.74
C ASN A 348 4.57 14.55 -32.30
N LYS A 349 4.68 15.60 -31.46
CA LYS A 349 4.56 16.99 -31.91
C LYS A 349 5.96 17.60 -32.04
N GLU A 350 6.37 17.83 -33.28
CA GLU A 350 7.58 18.59 -33.61
C GLU A 350 7.37 20.08 -33.30
N ILE A 351 8.41 20.72 -32.78
CA ILE A 351 8.41 22.08 -32.22
C ILE A 351 9.48 22.93 -32.93
N LEU A 352 10.71 22.39 -33.06
CA LEU A 352 11.78 23.00 -33.83
C LEU A 352 12.07 22.13 -35.05
N HIS A 353 12.18 22.77 -36.21
CA HIS A 353 12.50 22.16 -37.50
C HIS A 353 13.74 22.84 -38.09
N GLY A 354 14.87 22.14 -38.13
CA GLY A 354 16.12 22.60 -38.73
C GLY A 354 16.59 23.99 -38.28
N ALA A 355 16.49 24.28 -36.98
CA ALA A 355 16.89 25.58 -36.44
C ALA A 355 18.42 25.71 -36.43
N SER A 356 18.96 26.59 -37.30
CA SER A 356 20.37 26.98 -37.33
C SER A 356 20.53 28.48 -37.07
N PHE A 357 21.27 28.85 -36.02
CA PHE A 357 21.63 30.24 -35.70
C PHE A 357 22.86 30.31 -34.79
N VAL A 358 23.52 31.46 -34.75
CA VAL A 358 24.69 31.72 -33.90
C VAL A 358 24.43 32.93 -33.02
N ILE A 359 24.71 32.81 -31.73
CA ILE A 359 24.68 33.91 -30.76
C ILE A 359 26.11 34.12 -30.28
N HIS A 360 26.71 35.27 -30.55
CA HIS A 360 28.08 35.53 -30.14
C HIS A 360 28.15 35.94 -28.68
N ASN A 361 29.33 35.78 -28.08
CA ASN A 361 29.64 36.27 -26.76
C ASN A 361 29.31 37.78 -26.64
N LYS A 362 28.46 38.13 -25.67
CA LYS A 362 27.91 39.48 -25.39
C LYS A 362 26.80 39.97 -26.34
N ASP A 363 26.27 39.13 -27.23
CA ASP A 363 25.05 39.47 -27.97
C ASP A 363 23.83 39.53 -27.04
N HIS A 364 22.99 40.56 -27.21
CA HIS A 364 21.68 40.66 -26.57
C HIS A 364 20.59 40.28 -27.58
N VAL A 365 20.21 39.00 -27.59
CA VAL A 365 19.21 38.46 -28.53
C VAL A 365 17.82 38.44 -27.90
N ILE A 366 16.82 38.91 -28.65
CA ILE A 366 15.41 38.76 -28.32
C ILE A 366 14.85 37.60 -29.14
N ILE A 367 14.42 36.53 -28.48
CA ILE A 367 13.64 35.46 -29.09
C ILE A 367 12.16 35.85 -28.96
N SER A 368 11.44 35.90 -30.07
CA SER A 368 10.01 36.27 -30.08
C SER A 368 9.24 35.58 -31.20
N GLY A 369 8.19 34.86 -30.83
CA GLY A 369 7.23 34.24 -31.71
C GLY A 369 5.81 34.30 -31.14
N ALA A 370 4.90 33.54 -31.75
CA ALA A 370 3.54 33.39 -31.25
C ALA A 370 3.48 32.31 -30.17
N SER A 371 2.51 32.38 -29.26
CA SER A 371 2.37 31.36 -28.20
C SER A 371 2.32 29.94 -28.80
N GLY A 372 3.32 29.12 -28.45
CA GLY A 372 3.48 27.75 -28.95
C GLY A 372 4.42 27.56 -30.15
N THR A 373 5.23 28.57 -30.54
CA THR A 373 6.27 28.46 -31.59
C THR A 373 7.62 27.90 -31.14
N GLY A 374 7.79 27.60 -29.85
CA GLY A 374 9.02 26.99 -29.32
C GLY A 374 9.97 27.96 -28.61
N ASP A 375 9.63 29.24 -28.46
CA ASP A 375 10.49 30.26 -27.83
C ASP A 375 11.01 29.83 -26.43
N SER A 376 10.10 29.34 -25.58
CA SER A 376 10.44 28.81 -24.25
C SER A 376 11.22 27.50 -24.33
N ASP A 377 11.02 26.69 -25.37
CA ASP A 377 11.66 25.40 -25.55
C ASP A 377 13.13 25.55 -25.96
N ILE A 378 13.45 26.59 -26.75
CA ILE A 378 14.83 27.00 -27.04
C ILE A 378 15.57 27.38 -25.75
N MET A 379 14.91 28.10 -24.82
CA MET A 379 15.47 28.41 -23.50
C MET A 379 15.59 27.18 -22.60
N MET A 380 14.63 26.25 -22.67
CA MET A 380 14.63 25.00 -21.88
C MET A 380 15.55 23.92 -22.46
N THR A 381 16.13 24.10 -23.65
CA THR A 381 16.94 23.06 -24.29
C THR A 381 18.15 22.70 -23.41
N ASP A 382 18.79 23.67 -22.75
CA ASP A 382 19.90 23.40 -21.81
C ASP A 382 19.46 22.72 -20.50
N THR A 383 18.18 22.86 -20.11
CA THR A 383 17.62 22.23 -18.90
C THR A 383 17.15 20.79 -19.17
N ILE A 384 16.70 20.52 -20.40
CA ILE A 384 16.19 19.21 -20.85
C ILE A 384 17.33 18.31 -21.33
N ASN A 385 18.38 18.88 -21.93
CA ASN A 385 19.41 18.14 -22.66
C ASN A 385 20.76 17.83 -21.94
N PRO A 386 20.99 18.05 -20.61
CA PRO A 386 22.20 17.54 -19.94
C PRO A 386 22.32 16.01 -19.99
N LEU A 387 21.20 15.32 -20.25
CA LEU A 387 21.08 13.87 -20.23
C LEU A 387 21.07 13.22 -21.63
N LYS A 388 21.23 13.99 -22.72
CA LYS A 388 21.20 13.46 -24.10
C LYS A 388 22.34 14.05 -24.94
N SER A 389 23.51 13.43 -24.83
CA SER A 389 24.72 13.73 -25.61
C SER A 389 24.57 13.39 -27.10
N LYS A 390 23.81 14.20 -27.84
CA LYS A 390 23.73 14.13 -29.32
C LYS A 390 23.97 15.44 -30.06
N PHE A 391 24.57 16.43 -29.41
CA PHE A 391 25.14 17.60 -30.08
C PHE A 391 26.44 17.25 -30.83
N LYS A 392 26.30 16.78 -32.08
CA LYS A 392 27.42 16.81 -33.05
C LYS A 392 27.65 18.27 -33.47
N GLY A 393 28.62 18.93 -32.85
CA GLY A 393 28.91 20.34 -33.15
C GLY A 393 30.08 20.94 -32.35
N PHE A 394 30.48 20.32 -31.23
CA PHE A 394 31.68 20.73 -30.48
C PHE A 394 32.98 20.43 -31.26
N HIS A 395 33.33 21.30 -32.19
CA HIS A 395 34.66 21.35 -32.80
C HIS A 395 35.68 21.97 -31.85
N LYS A 396 36.02 21.21 -30.80
CA LYS A 396 37.31 21.33 -30.13
C LYS A 396 37.78 19.96 -29.68
N THR A 397 38.85 19.49 -30.30
CA THR A 397 39.57 18.27 -29.90
C THR A 397 40.14 18.45 -28.49
N PHE A 398 39.47 17.89 -27.50
CA PHE A 398 40.02 17.76 -26.16
C PHE A 398 40.52 16.32 -25.94
N LYS A 399 41.84 16.20 -25.76
CA LYS A 399 42.38 15.12 -24.95
C LYS A 399 41.90 15.33 -23.51
N GLN A 400 41.67 14.22 -22.79
CA GLN A 400 41.95 14.08 -21.35
C GLN A 400 43.06 15.07 -20.92
N ASP A 401 42.90 15.97 -19.94
CA ASP A 401 42.52 15.73 -18.52
C ASP A 401 41.93 16.99 -17.82
N ASP A 402 41.44 16.86 -16.57
CA ASP A 402 41.11 17.88 -15.52
C ASP A 402 39.69 18.53 -15.37
N LEU A 403 39.15 18.50 -14.12
CA LEU A 403 37.74 18.51 -13.58
C LEU A 403 37.03 19.88 -13.34
N GLY A 404 35.85 20.09 -12.66
CA GLY A 404 34.60 19.33 -12.31
C GLY A 404 33.29 20.11 -11.87
N LEU A 405 32.43 20.71 -12.76
CA LEU A 405 31.19 21.53 -12.42
C LEU A 405 30.06 21.55 -13.52
N SER A 406 29.02 22.43 -13.43
CA SER A 406 27.92 22.64 -14.41
C SER A 406 27.32 24.07 -14.48
N LEU A 407 26.60 24.40 -15.57
CA LEU A 407 26.16 25.75 -16.01
C LEU A 407 25.11 26.45 -15.10
N SER A 408 24.47 25.74 -14.18
CA SER A 408 23.42 26.31 -13.31
C SER A 408 23.93 27.40 -12.36
N SER A 409 25.25 27.50 -12.18
CA SER A 409 25.94 28.55 -11.44
C SER A 409 25.99 29.92 -12.15
N PHE A 410 25.81 29.96 -13.48
CA PHE A 410 25.97 31.19 -14.28
C PHE A 410 24.70 32.06 -14.34
N LEU A 411 23.52 31.49 -14.06
CA LEU A 411 22.22 32.19 -14.17
C LEU A 411 21.70 32.75 -12.82
N LEU A 412 22.50 32.71 -11.75
CA LEU A 412 22.09 33.08 -10.39
C LEU A 412 22.96 34.17 -9.72
N ASN A 413 23.81 34.88 -10.49
CA ASN A 413 24.54 36.08 -10.08
C ASN A 413 24.33 37.22 -11.07
#